data_AF-A0A2S0XCM0-F1
#
_entry.id   AF-A0A2S0XCM0-F1
#
_cell.length_a   1.000
_cell.length_b   1.000
_cell.length_c   1.000
_cell.angle_alpha   90.00
_cell.angle_beta   90.00
_cell.angle_gamma   90.00
#
_symmetry.space_group_name_H-M   'P 1'
#
loop_
_entity.id
_entity.type
_entity.pdbx_description
1 polymer ?
#
loop_
_entity_poly.entity_id
_entity_poly.type
_entity_poly.pdbx_seq_one_letter_code
_entity_poly.pdbx_strand_id
1 'polypeptide(L)' 'MAERPDQKEHEFMVTAVEPAREPTLDGVAVTLVDARGGRVRLHMDTDMAELLRERISAALNKTIGP' A
#
# COMPACT_ATOMS: atom_id res chain seq x y z
N MET A 1 -24.55 -10.79 -27.04
CA MET A 1 -24.41 -10.73 -25.57
C MET A 1 -23.05 -10.10 -25.32
N ALA A 2 -22.98 -8.96 -24.61
CA ALA A 2 -21.70 -8.30 -24.36
C ALA A 2 -20.88 -9.14 -23.38
N GLU A 3 -19.71 -9.59 -23.82
CA GLU A 3 -18.72 -10.26 -22.98
C GLU A 3 -18.35 -9.29 -21.84
N ARG A 4 -18.64 -9.67 -20.60
CA ARG A 4 -18.20 -8.90 -19.44
C ARG A 4 -16.67 -8.89 -19.50
N PRO A 5 -16.00 -7.72 -19.42
CA PRO A 5 -14.55 -7.72 -19.42
C PRO A 5 -14.10 -8.57 -18.25
N ASP A 6 -13.27 -9.57 -18.54
CA ASP A 6 -12.50 -10.32 -17.56
C ASP A 6 -11.80 -9.28 -16.67
N GLN A 7 -12.40 -8.95 -15.53
CA GLN A 7 -11.73 -8.17 -14.50
C GLN A 7 -10.69 -9.10 -13.93
N LYS A 8 -9.56 -9.24 -14.65
CA LYS A 8 -8.32 -9.73 -14.06
C LYS A 8 -8.05 -8.80 -12.90
N GLU A 9 -8.44 -9.22 -11.70
CA GLU A 9 -8.14 -8.52 -10.47
C GLU A 9 -6.64 -8.22 -10.52
N HIS A 10 -6.30 -6.94 -10.58
CA HIS A 10 -4.92 -6.52 -10.54
C HIS A 10 -4.44 -6.75 -9.11
N GLU A 11 -4.05 -7.98 -8.81
CA GLU A 11 -3.46 -8.34 -7.54
C GLU A 11 -2.21 -7.46 -7.34
N PHE A 12 -2.27 -6.63 -6.31
CA PHE A 12 -1.20 -5.73 -5.91
C PHE A 12 -0.59 -6.29 -4.62
N MET A 13 0.39 -7.18 -4.78
CA MET A 13 1.08 -7.78 -3.64
C MET A 13 2.07 -6.78 -3.05
N VAL A 14 1.68 -6.18 -1.93
CA VAL A 14 2.51 -5.21 -1.20
C VAL A 14 3.73 -5.91 -0.62
N THR A 15 4.92 -5.40 -0.93
CA THR A 15 6.21 -5.89 -0.43
C THR A 15 6.90 -4.89 0.48
N ALA A 16 6.51 -3.61 0.42
CA ALA A 16 7.01 -2.58 1.31
C ALA A 16 5.99 -1.45 1.53
N VAL A 17 6.17 -0.74 2.63
CA VAL A 17 5.44 0.49 2.96
C VAL A 17 6.44 1.58 3.31
N GLU A 18 6.33 2.73 2.64
CA GLU A 18 7.20 3.89 2.83
C GLU A 18 6.38 5.08 3.35
N PRO A 19 6.92 5.88 4.28
CA PRO A 19 6.33 7.17 4.62
C PRO A 19 6.43 8.12 3.42
N ALA A 20 5.44 8.99 3.20
CA ALA A 20 5.61 10.06 2.25
C ALA A 20 6.70 11.03 2.71
N ARG A 21 7.53 11.45 1.76
CA ARG A 21 8.62 12.39 2.00
C ARG A 21 8.12 13.80 2.37
N GLU A 22 6.86 14.11 2.06
CA GLU A 22 6.27 15.44 2.27
C GLU A 22 4.82 15.29 2.74
N PRO A 23 4.39 16.03 3.77
CA PRO A 23 2.98 16.15 4.12
C PRO A 23 2.23 16.90 3.01
N THR A 24 1.03 16.43 2.68
CA THR A 24 0.15 17.07 1.69
C THR A 24 -0.98 17.82 2.39
N LEU A 25 -1.68 18.71 1.67
CA LEU A 25 -2.83 19.46 2.21
C LEU A 25 -3.95 18.55 2.75
N ASP A 26 -4.04 17.33 2.24
CA ASP A 26 -5.04 16.32 2.63
C ASP A 26 -4.56 15.37 3.74
N GLY A 27 -3.35 15.60 4.30
CA GLY A 27 -2.74 14.77 5.33
C GLY A 27 -1.41 14.12 4.93
N VAL A 28 -0.97 13.15 5.72
CA VAL A 28 0.26 12.37 5.48
C VAL A 28 -0.06 11.25 4.50
N ALA A 29 0.75 11.14 3.44
CA ALA A 29 0.61 10.06 2.49
C ALA A 29 1.42 8.82 2.90
N VAL A 30 0.88 7.65 2.63
CA VAL A 30 1.60 6.37 2.72
C VAL A 30 1.83 5.86 1.31
N THR A 31 3.03 5.35 1.03
CA THR A 31 3.32 4.71 -0.26
C THR A 31 3.46 3.21 -0.08
N LEU A 32 2.59 2.45 -0.75
CA LEU A 32 2.70 1.00 -0.86
C LEU A 32 3.51 0.65 -2.11
N VAL A 33 4.46 -0.26 -1.96
CA VAL A 33 5.31 -0.75 -3.07
C VAL A 33 4.98 -2.22 -3.32
N ASP A 34 4.80 -2.62 -4.57
CA ASP A 34 4.65 -4.03 -4.96
C ASP A 34 5.99 -4.69 -5.35
N ALA A 35 5.96 -6.01 -5.53
CA ALA A 35 7.12 -6.80 -5.94
C ALA A 35 7.71 -6.41 -7.31
N ARG A 36 6.94 -5.70 -8.15
CA ARG A 36 7.35 -5.21 -9.48
C ARG A 36 7.86 -3.77 -9.43
N GLY A 37 7.92 -3.16 -8.25
CA GLY A 37 8.29 -1.75 -8.06
C GLY A 37 7.16 -0.76 -8.36
N GLY A 38 5.93 -1.24 -8.56
CA GLY A 38 4.74 -0.41 -8.66
C GLY A 38 4.48 0.30 -7.34
N ARG A 39 4.15 1.60 -7.40
CA ARG A 39 3.97 2.44 -6.21
C ARG A 39 2.56 3.00 -6.20
N VAL A 40 1.83 2.76 -5.12
CA VAL A 40 0.49 3.32 -4.88
C VAL A 40 0.59 4.28 -3.70
N ARG A 41 0.16 5.52 -3.91
CA ARG A 41 0.11 6.54 -2.87
C ARG A 41 -1.31 6.65 -2.33
N LEU A 42 -1.45 6.54 -1.02
CA LEU A 42 -2.71 6.70 -0.31
C LEU A 42 -2.65 7.98 0.52
N HIS A 43 -3.64 8.86 0.34
CA HIS A 43 -3.79 10.08 1.13
C HIS A 43 -4.83 9.79 2.22
N MET A 44 -4.43 9.96 3.47
CA MET A 44 -5.29 9.72 4.62
C MET A 44 -4.84 10.54 5.83
N ASP A 45 -5.64 10.50 6.88
CA ASP A 45 -5.27 11.09 8.17
C ASP A 45 -3.96 10.49 8.72
N THR A 46 -3.20 11.32 9.44
CA THR A 46 -1.87 10.97 9.97
C THR A 46 -1.91 9.76 10.89
N ASP A 47 -2.88 9.66 11.79
CA ASP A 47 -2.96 8.55 12.75
C ASP A 47 -3.27 7.24 12.02
N MET A 48 -4.12 7.31 11.00
CA MET A 48 -4.44 6.16 10.14
C MET A 48 -3.26 5.75 9.26
N ALA A 49 -2.49 6.71 8.75
CA ALA A 49 -1.28 6.47 7.98
C ALA A 49 -0.23 5.70 8.80
N GLU A 50 0.03 6.13 10.04
CA GLU A 50 0.96 5.46 10.95
C GLU A 50 0.47 4.06 11.33
N LEU A 51 -0.81 3.92 11.70
CA LEU A 51 -1.39 2.63 12.03
C LEU A 51 -1.28 1.64 10.85
N LEU A 52 -1.59 2.08 9.63
CA LEU A 52 -1.48 1.24 8.45
C LEU A 52 -0.03 0.80 8.19
N ARG A 53 0.92 1.74 8.31
CA ARG A 53 2.34 1.47 8.15
C ARG A 53 2.81 0.40 9.12
N GLU A 54 2.51 0.54 10.41
CA GLU A 54 2.87 -0.44 11.44
C GLU A 54 2.29 -1.82 11.16
N ARG A 55 1.00 -1.88 10.77
CA ARG A 55 0.31 -3.15 10.51
C ARG A 55 0.88 -3.87 9.29
N ILE A 56 1.18 -3.14 8.22
CA ILE A 56 1.80 -3.71 7.02
C ILE A 56 3.24 -4.15 7.32
N SER A 57 4.05 -3.31 7.99
CA SER A 57 5.41 -3.70 8.38
C SER A 57 5.42 -4.95 9.27
N ALA A 58 4.49 -5.04 10.23
CA ALA A 58 4.36 -6.21 11.08
C ALA A 58 3.91 -7.47 10.29
N ALA A 59 3.01 -7.32 9.33
CA ALA A 59 2.59 -8.43 8.47
C ALA A 59 3.75 -8.93 7.60
N LEU A 60 4.49 -8.01 6.95
CA LEU A 60 5.65 -8.33 6.12
C LEU A 60 6.75 -9.03 6.93
N ASN A 61 7.03 -8.57 8.15
CA ASN A 61 8.01 -9.20 9.03
C ASN A 61 7.58 -10.61 9.48
N LYS A 62 6.28 -10.89 9.58
CA LYS A 62 5.78 -12.24 9.89
C LYS A 62 5.85 -13.19 8.71
N THR A 63 5.77 -12.68 7.48
CA THR A 63 5.97 -13.46 6.26
C THR A 63 7.44 -13.84 6.06
N ILE A 64 8.36 -13.16 6.76
CA ILE A 64 9.80 -13.40 6.77
C ILE A 64 10.21 -13.93 8.16
N GLY A 65 9.78 -15.15 8.49
CA GLY A 65 10.28 -15.93 9.64
C GLY A 65 10.87 -17.26 9.14
N PRO A 66 11.84 -17.88 9.85
CA PRO A 66 12.92 -18.71 9.31
C PRO A 66 12.51 -19.86 8.39
#